data_AF-A0A0E3ZXQ1-F1
#
_entry.id   AF-A0A0E3ZXQ1-F1
#
_cell.length_a   1.000
_cell.length_b   1.000
_cell.length_c   1.000
_cell.angle_alpha   90.00
_cell.angle_beta   90.00
_cell.angle_gamma   90.00
#
_symmetry.space_group_name_H-M   'P 1'
#
loop_
_entity.id
_entity.type
_entity.pdbx_description
1 polymer ?
#
loop_
_entity_poly.entity_id
_entity_poly.type
_entity_poly.pdbx_seq_one_letter_code
_entity_poly.pdbx_strand_id
1 'polypeptide(L)'
;MVWKLYKMMAQVLFRCVIVACFDRTDSGQLELQINKLHRLKRIIACVRDCYGLHPNFVKDTYGTMENYLRQHLSEHDWVLLTHLQVVKLNQGTILHNSVLDIA
;
A
#
# COMPACT_ATOMS: atom_id res chain seq x y z
N MET A 1 11.82 37.29 -35.02
CA MET A 1 12.33 36.96 -33.67
C MET A 1 11.23 36.79 -32.62
N VAL A 2 10.16 37.60 -32.64
CA VAL A 2 9.07 37.61 -31.64
C VAL A 2 8.33 36.26 -31.49
N TRP A 3 8.12 35.53 -32.59
CA TRP A 3 7.44 34.22 -32.57
C TRP A 3 8.18 33.15 -31.75
N LYS A 4 9.52 33.18 -31.76
CA LYS A 4 10.36 32.22 -31.01
C LYS A 4 10.24 32.47 -29.50
N LEU A 5 10.15 33.74 -29.10
CA LEU A 5 9.93 34.14 -27.70
C LEU A 5 8.56 33.69 -27.20
N TYR A 6 7.51 33.88 -27.99
CA TYR A 6 6.15 33.46 -27.61
C TYR A 6 6.05 31.95 -27.41
N LYS A 7 6.70 31.17 -28.27
CA LYS A 7 6.72 29.70 -28.16
C LYS A 7 7.47 29.21 -26.92
N MET A 8 8.57 29.87 -26.53
CA MET A 8 9.29 29.52 -25.30
C MET A 8 8.51 29.90 -24.04
N MET A 9 7.90 31.09 -24.01
CA MET A 9 7.05 31.51 -22.89
C MET A 9 5.87 30.55 -22.68
N ALA A 10 5.20 30.14 -23.77
CA ALA A 10 4.10 29.17 -23.70
C ALA A 10 4.56 27.80 -23.15
N GLN A 11 5.74 27.31 -23.55
CA GLN A 11 6.30 26.07 -23.00
C GLN A 11 6.64 26.17 -21.52
N VAL A 12 7.19 27.30 -21.07
CA VAL A 12 7.51 27.52 -19.65
C VAL A 12 6.25 27.58 -18.81
N LEU A 13 5.22 28.31 -19.25
CA LEU A 13 3.94 28.39 -18.56
C LEU A 13 3.24 27.03 -18.50
N PHE A 14 3.25 26.26 -19.59
CA PHE A 14 2.68 24.92 -19.61
C PHE A 14 3.39 23.96 -18.64
N ARG A 15 4.73 24.04 -18.56
CA ARG A 15 5.51 23.27 -17.58
C ARG A 15 5.23 23.70 -16.14
N CYS A 16 5.12 25.00 -15.87
CA CYS A 16 4.77 25.51 -14.55
C CYS A 16 3.36 25.07 -14.11
N VAL A 17 2.39 25.04 -15.03
CA VAL A 17 1.02 24.59 -14.73
C VAL A 17 0.99 23.09 -14.44
N ILE A 18 1.70 22.26 -15.21
CA ILE A 18 1.81 20.82 -14.93
C ILE A 18 2.42 20.59 -13.56
N VAL A 19 3.54 21.26 -13.24
CA VAL A 19 4.20 21.11 -11.93
C VAL A 19 3.27 21.61 -10.81
N ALA A 20 2.63 22.76 -10.95
CA ALA A 20 1.74 23.29 -9.92
C ALA A 20 0.47 22.44 -9.70
N CYS A 21 -0.05 21.79 -10.74
CA CYS A 21 -1.20 20.90 -10.63
C CYS A 21 -0.85 19.53 -10.03
N PHE A 22 0.32 18.96 -10.37
CA PHE A 22 0.73 17.64 -9.87
C PHE A 22 1.43 17.68 -8.51
N ASP A 23 2.21 18.72 -8.21
CA ASP A 23 2.98 18.84 -6.97
C ASP A 23 2.09 19.11 -5.74
N ARG A 24 0.95 19.77 -5.94
CA ARG A 24 0.09 20.25 -4.86
C ARG A 24 -0.94 19.23 -4.35
N THR A 25 -1.22 18.16 -5.09
CA THR A 25 -2.43 17.36 -4.86
C THR A 25 -2.16 15.97 -4.28
N ASP A 26 -0.93 15.42 -4.34
CA ASP A 26 -0.73 14.00 -4.03
C ASP A 26 0.43 13.65 -3.09
N SER A 27 1.52 14.44 -3.05
CA SER A 27 2.76 13.99 -2.40
C SER A 27 2.61 13.71 -0.89
N GLY A 28 2.11 14.67 -0.12
CA GLY A 28 1.95 14.52 1.33
C GLY A 28 0.85 13.51 1.73
N GLN A 29 -0.22 13.40 0.95
CA GLN A 29 -1.30 12.45 1.21
C GLN A 29 -0.88 11.02 0.88
N LEU A 30 -0.16 10.84 -0.23
CA LEU A 30 0.41 9.55 -0.62
C LEU A 30 1.44 9.07 0.39
N GLU A 31 2.34 9.94 0.84
CA GLU A 31 3.35 9.59 1.85
C GLU A 31 2.69 9.17 3.18
N LEU A 32 1.62 9.86 3.59
CA LEU A 32 0.83 9.48 4.75
C LEU A 32 0.14 8.11 4.59
N GLN A 33 -0.39 7.80 3.39
CA GLN A 33 -0.97 6.50 3.08
C GLN A 33 0.10 5.38 3.08
N ILE A 34 1.28 5.62 2.52
CA ILE A 34 2.40 4.67 2.53
C ILE A 34 2.85 4.39 3.97
N ASN A 35 2.99 5.43 4.79
CA ASN A 35 3.36 5.29 6.19
C ASN A 35 2.31 4.50 6.99
N LYS A 36 1.02 4.72 6.73
CA LYS A 36 -0.07 3.91 7.31
C LYS A 36 0.04 2.45 6.90
N LEU A 37 0.28 2.17 5.63
CA LEU A 37 0.44 0.81 5.12
C LEU A 37 1.62 0.09 5.80
N HIS A 38 2.76 0.76 5.92
CA HIS A 38 3.94 0.23 6.61
C HIS A 38 3.63 -0.14 8.07
N ARG A 39 2.88 0.71 8.77
CA ARG A 39 2.46 0.44 10.15
C ARG A 39 1.55 -0.80 10.22
N LEU A 40 0.56 -0.91 9.33
CA LEU A 40 -0.35 -2.05 9.28
C LEU A 40 0.40 -3.36 8.98
N LYS A 41 1.36 -3.35 8.04
CA LYS A 41 2.20 -4.51 7.73
C LYS A 41 2.97 -5.00 8.95
N ARG A 42 3.52 -4.09 9.76
CA ARG A 42 4.21 -4.44 11.01
C ARG A 42 3.27 -5.08 12.03
N ILE A 43 2.05 -4.55 12.17
CA ILE A 43 1.04 -5.13 13.07
C ILE A 43 0.71 -6.56 12.64
N ILE A 44 0.44 -6.77 11.35
CA ILE A 44 0.15 -8.11 10.79
C ILE A 44 1.31 -9.07 11.05
N ALA A 45 2.56 -8.64 10.86
CA ALA A 45 3.73 -9.46 11.16
C ALA A 45 3.79 -9.87 12.64
N CYS A 46 3.69 -8.91 13.57
CA CYS A 46 3.68 -9.22 15.00
C CYS A 46 2.55 -10.17 15.40
N VAL A 47 1.34 -9.95 14.86
CA VAL A 47 0.21 -10.84 15.14
C VAL A 47 0.50 -12.24 14.62
N ARG A 48 1.04 -12.36 13.40
CA ARG A 48 1.43 -13.65 12.83
C ARG A 48 2.48 -14.36 13.69
N ASP A 49 3.47 -13.62 14.18
CA ASP A 49 4.50 -14.16 15.08
C ASP A 49 3.88 -14.65 16.40
N CYS A 50 2.93 -13.90 16.97
CA CYS A 50 2.16 -14.35 18.14
C CYS A 50 1.35 -15.63 17.87
N TYR A 51 0.69 -15.72 16.72
CA TYR A 51 -0.01 -16.94 16.28
C TYR A 51 0.97 -18.12 16.10
N GLY A 52 2.22 -17.87 15.70
CA GLY A 52 3.27 -18.87 15.58
C GLY A 52 3.80 -19.37 16.93
N LEU A 53 3.99 -18.47 17.90
CA LEU A 53 4.51 -18.80 19.24
C LEU A 53 3.46 -19.46 20.14
N HIS A 54 2.20 -19.00 20.05
CA HIS A 54 1.13 -19.44 20.94
C HIS A 54 -0.18 -19.78 20.18
N PRO A 55 -0.16 -20.78 19.28
CA PRO A 55 -1.28 -21.03 18.37
C PRO A 55 -2.59 -21.37 19.09
N ASN A 56 -2.55 -22.16 20.17
CA ASN A 56 -3.76 -22.58 20.88
C ASN A 56 -4.41 -21.43 21.65
N PHE A 57 -3.62 -20.66 22.42
CA PHE A 57 -4.13 -19.51 23.17
C PHE A 57 -4.79 -18.46 22.26
N VAL A 58 -4.13 -18.13 21.16
CA VAL A 58 -4.63 -17.09 20.24
C VAL A 58 -5.84 -17.60 19.46
N LYS A 59 -5.86 -18.88 19.09
CA LYS A 59 -7.03 -19.52 18.46
C LYS A 59 -8.23 -19.59 19.40
N ASP A 60 -8.04 -19.90 20.67
CA ASP A 60 -9.13 -19.97 21.64
C ASP A 60 -9.69 -18.57 21.98
N THR A 61 -8.82 -17.56 22.00
CA THR A 61 -9.22 -16.18 22.33
C THR A 61 -9.86 -15.45 21.15
N TYR A 62 -9.27 -15.57 19.96
CA TYR A 62 -9.63 -14.76 18.80
C TYR A 62 -10.14 -15.59 17.61
N GLY A 63 -10.01 -16.92 17.63
CA GLY A 63 -10.37 -17.80 16.52
C GLY A 63 -9.35 -17.76 15.40
N THR A 64 -9.42 -16.72 14.55
CA THR A 64 -8.58 -16.56 13.37
C THR A 64 -7.88 -15.20 13.36
N MET A 65 -6.75 -15.13 12.67
CA MET A 65 -6.00 -13.88 12.50
C MET A 65 -6.85 -12.77 11.87
N GLU A 66 -7.72 -13.12 10.94
CA GLU A 66 -8.72 -12.21 10.36
C GLU A 66 -9.62 -11.58 11.42
N ASN A 67 -10.12 -12.40 12.34
CA ASN A 67 -11.02 -11.94 13.40
C ASN A 67 -10.30 -11.03 14.39
N TYR A 68 -9.05 -11.36 14.75
CA TYR A 68 -8.20 -10.48 15.56
C TYR A 68 -8.01 -9.10 14.88
N LEU A 69 -7.62 -9.09 13.61
CA LEU A 69 -7.40 -7.85 12.87
C LEU A 69 -8.69 -7.04 12.73
N ARG A 70 -9.83 -7.69 12.51
CA ARG A 70 -11.14 -7.06 12.43
C ARG A 70 -11.56 -6.40 13.75
N GLN A 71 -11.23 -7.01 14.89
CA GLN A 71 -11.55 -6.47 16.22
C GLN A 71 -10.65 -5.31 16.64
N HIS A 72 -9.41 -5.26 16.14
CA HIS A 72 -8.39 -4.32 16.61
C HIS A 72 -8.00 -3.22 15.61
N LEU A 73 -8.44 -3.31 14.36
CA LEU A 73 -8.24 -2.26 13.37
C LEU A 73 -9.48 -1.39 13.20
N SER A 74 -9.26 -0.15 12.75
CA SER A 74 -10.36 0.71 12.35
C SER A 74 -11.05 0.15 11.09
N GLU A 75 -12.32 0.47 10.89
CA GLU A 75 -13.08 0.05 9.70
C GLU A 75 -12.38 0.48 8.39
N HIS A 76 -11.81 1.69 8.37
CA HIS A 76 -11.08 2.22 7.23
C HIS A 76 -9.81 1.41 6.95
N ASP A 77 -9.04 1.06 7.99
CA ASP A 77 -7.82 0.25 7.86
C ASP A 77 -8.17 -1.20 7.45
N TRP A 78 -9.27 -1.74 7.95
CA TRP A 78 -9.77 -3.06 7.55
C TRP A 78 -10.18 -3.09 6.07
N VAL A 79 -10.92 -2.09 5.60
CA VAL A 79 -11.29 -1.96 4.18
C VAL A 79 -10.02 -1.83 3.32
N LEU A 80 -9.06 -1.02 3.74
CA LEU A 80 -7.78 -0.85 3.05
C LEU A 80 -7.02 -2.19 2.94
N LEU A 81 -6.92 -2.94 4.03
CA LEU A 81 -6.28 -4.26 4.05
C LEU A 81 -7.00 -5.29 3.18
N THR A 82 -8.33 -5.23 3.15
CA THR A 82 -9.17 -6.12 2.34
C THR A 82 -9.00 -5.80 0.85
N HIS A 83 -8.99 -4.51 0.50
CA HIS A 83 -8.74 -4.02 -0.86
C HIS A 83 -7.35 -4.42 -1.36
N LEU A 84 -6.34 -4.36 -0.49
CA LEU A 84 -4.97 -4.72 -0.82
C LEU A 84 -4.68 -6.23 -0.71
N GLN A 85 -5.69 -7.05 -0.38
CA GLN A 85 -5.59 -8.51 -0.21
C GLN A 85 -4.45 -8.98 0.73
N VAL A 86 -3.94 -8.09 1.59
CA VAL A 86 -2.78 -8.36 2.47
C VAL A 86 -3.09 -9.47 3.47
N VAL A 87 -4.37 -9.59 3.83
CA VAL A 87 -4.88 -10.59 4.78
C VAL A 87 -4.89 -12.01 4.17
N LYS A 88 -4.99 -12.13 2.83
CA LYS A 88 -5.02 -13.41 2.11
C LYS A 88 -3.65 -13.91 1.64
N LEU A 89 -2.59 -13.11 1.74
CA LEU A 89 -1.29 -13.44 1.15
C LEU A 89 -0.51 -14.42 2.03
N ASN A 90 -0.94 -15.69 1.98
CA ASN A 90 -0.15 -16.90 2.26
C ASN A 90 -0.89 -18.18 1.80
N GLN A 91 -1.44 -18.18 0.58
CA GLN A 91 -1.77 -19.44 -0.12
C GLN A 91 -0.92 -19.67 -1.39
N GLY A 92 0.08 -18.83 -1.67
CA GLY A 92 0.77 -18.87 -2.97
C GLY A 92 2.23 -18.47 -2.95
N THR A 93 2.98 -18.72 -1.88
CA THR A 93 4.46 -18.67 -1.92
C THR A 93 5.04 -19.98 -2.48
N ILE A 94 4.33 -20.60 -3.42
CA ILE A 94 4.78 -21.72 -4.25
C ILE A 94 4.11 -21.50 -5.62
N LEU A 95 4.91 -21.44 -6.69
CA LEU A 95 4.51 -21.44 -8.10
C LEU A 95 4.21 -20.09 -8.81
N HIS A 96 5.20 -19.20 -8.95
CA HIS A 96 5.49 -18.58 -10.27
C HIS A 96 6.88 -17.89 -10.36
N ASN A 97 7.92 -18.53 -9.80
CA ASN A 97 9.31 -18.24 -10.16
C ASN A 97 9.83 -19.20 -11.24
N SER A 98 8.97 -19.69 -12.14
CA SER A 98 9.41 -20.55 -13.24
C SER A 98 8.55 -20.27 -14.48
N VAL A 99 9.20 -20.28 -15.64
CA VAL A 99 8.66 -20.01 -16.98
C VAL A 99 8.55 -18.51 -17.35
N LEU A 100 9.64 -17.79 -17.14
CA LEU A 100 10.05 -16.69 -18.03
C LEU A 100 11.53 -16.91 -18.38
N ASP A 101 11.82 -18.10 -18.91
CA ASP A 101 12.98 -18.32 -19.79
C ASP A 101 12.40 -18.72 -21.15
N ILE A 102 12.33 -17.71 -22.01
CA ILE A 102 12.17 -17.81 -23.44
C ILE A 102 13.58 -18.05 -23.99
N ALA A 103 13.86 -19.28 -24.42
CA ALA A 103 14.87 -19.62 -25.43
C ALA A 103 14.55 -21.01 -26.01
#